data_AF-B4HC89-F1
#
_entry.id   AF-B4HC89-F1
#
_cell.length_a   1.000
_cell.length_b   1.000
_cell.length_c   1.000
_cell.angle_alpha   90.00
_cell.angle_beta   90.00
_cell.angle_gamma   90.00
#
_symmetry.space_group_name_H-M   'P 1'
#
loop_
_entity.id
_entity.type
_entity.pdbx_description
1 polymer ?
#
loop_
_entity_poly.entity_id
_entity_poly.type
_entity_poly.pdbx_seq_one_letter_code
_entity_poly.pdbx_strand_id
1 'polypeptide(L)' 'MGESEGELSFEPNQIITNVRFSHEPGWLQGTLNGKTGLIPENYVEHLKPYN' A
#
# COMPACT_ATOMS: atom_id res chain seq x y z
N MET A 1 0.02 18.36 -12.16
CA MET A 1 -0.62 17.11 -12.63
C MET A 1 0.08 16.02 -11.85
N GLY A 2 -0.67 15.37 -10.93
CA GLY A 2 -0.13 14.55 -9.86
C GLY A 2 0.81 13.46 -10.36
N GLU A 3 1.97 13.36 -9.71
CA GLU A 3 2.93 12.28 -9.90
C GLU A 3 2.18 10.95 -9.76
N SER A 4 2.32 10.10 -10.77
CA SER A 4 1.56 8.86 -10.96
C SER A 4 1.28 8.12 -9.64
N GLU A 5 0.01 8.06 -9.25
CA GLU A 5 -0.50 7.10 -8.27
C GLU A 5 -0.54 5.70 -8.94
N GLY A 6 0.57 5.27 -9.52
CA GLY A 6 0.68 3.95 -10.12
C GLY A 6 0.58 2.85 -9.08
N GLU A 7 0.41 1.62 -9.54
CA GLU A 7 0.46 0.45 -8.65
C GLU A 7 1.85 0.31 -8.03
N LEU A 8 1.88 0.03 -6.73
CA LEU A 8 3.08 -0.27 -5.97
C LEU A 8 3.46 -1.73 -6.26
N SER A 9 4.67 -1.97 -6.76
CA SER A 9 5.22 -3.33 -6.84
C SER A 9 5.85 -3.73 -5.51
N PHE A 10 5.45 -4.89 -4.98
CA PHE A 10 5.94 -5.44 -3.72
C PHE A 10 5.97 -6.97 -3.74
N GLU A 11 6.79 -7.55 -2.87
CA GLU A 11 6.98 -8.99 -2.70
C GLU A 11 6.40 -9.46 -1.35
N PRO A 12 6.11 -10.76 -1.18
CA PRO A 12 5.67 -11.31 0.10
C PRO A 12 6.60 -10.94 1.26
N ASN A 13 6.02 -10.63 2.42
CA ASN A 13 6.70 -10.22 3.66
C ASN A 13 7.33 -8.80 3.65
N GLN A 14 7.11 -7.98 2.62
CA GLN A 14 7.48 -6.57 2.68
C GLN A 14 6.47 -5.77 3.52
N ILE A 15 6.98 -4.82 4.30
CA ILE A 15 6.15 -3.96 5.14
C ILE A 15 5.89 -2.63 4.44
N ILE A 16 4.62 -2.38 4.12
CA ILE A 16 4.18 -1.12 3.53
C ILE A 16 3.70 -0.20 4.66
N THR A 17 4.10 1.06 4.58
CA THR A 17 3.87 2.07 5.63
C THR A 17 2.99 3.21 5.11
N ASN A 18 2.50 4.06 6.01
CA ASN A 18 1.64 5.20 5.65
C ASN A 18 0.40 4.79 4.82
N VAL A 19 -0.15 3.62 5.15
CA VAL A 19 -1.28 3.00 4.45
C VAL A 19 -2.57 3.73 4.80
N ARG A 20 -3.35 4.09 3.77
CA ARG A 20 -4.66 4.73 3.87
C ARG A 20 -5.59 4.19 2.77
N PHE A 21 -6.90 4.35 2.94
CA PHE A 21 -7.86 4.09 1.87
C PHE A 21 -7.58 5.03 0.69
N SER A 22 -7.60 4.49 -0.53
CA SER A 22 -7.54 5.31 -1.73
C SER A 22 -8.95 5.78 -2.13
N HIS A 23 -9.03 6.57 -3.20
CA HIS A 23 -10.31 6.95 -3.81
C HIS A 23 -10.94 5.84 -4.66
N GLU A 24 -10.19 4.76 -4.92
CA GLU A 24 -10.60 3.63 -5.75
C GLU A 24 -11.04 2.45 -4.87
N PRO A 25 -12.29 1.95 -5.00
CA PRO A 25 -12.77 0.82 -4.23
C PRO A 25 -11.89 -0.42 -4.40
N GLY A 26 -11.51 -1.05 -3.28
CA GLY A 26 -10.62 -2.23 -3.28
C GLY A 26 -9.12 -1.91 -3.33
N TRP A 27 -8.76 -0.62 -3.33
CA TRP A 27 -7.38 -0.17 -3.34
C TRP A 27 -7.04 0.64 -2.08
N LEU A 28 -5.83 0.42 -1.60
CA LEU A 28 -5.17 1.23 -0.59
C LEU A 28 -4.09 2.08 -1.26
N GLN A 29 -3.63 3.11 -0.57
CA GLN A 29 -2.45 3.87 -0.94
C GLN A 29 -1.44 3.78 0.20
N GLY A 30 -0.19 3.48 -0.13
CA GLY A 30 0.87 3.33 0.88
C GLY A 30 2.26 3.56 0.30
N THR A 31 3.25 3.51 1.17
CA THR A 31 4.64 3.86 0.87
C THR A 31 5.57 2.67 1.16
N LEU A 32 6.36 2.29 0.16
CA LEU A 32 7.40 1.25 0.23
C LEU A 32 8.66 1.77 -0.45
N ASN A 33 9.82 1.65 0.21
CA ASN A 33 11.12 2.07 -0.33
C ASN A 33 11.13 3.51 -0.87
N GLY A 34 10.42 4.42 -0.19
CA GLY A 34 10.30 5.84 -0.57
C GLY A 34 9.34 6.11 -1.74
N LYS A 35 8.74 5.08 -2.34
CA LYS A 35 7.72 5.22 -3.39
C LYS A 35 6.33 5.10 -2.80
N THR A 36 5.42 5.96 -3.24
CA THR A 36 4.01 5.90 -2.87
C THR A 36 3.19 5.47 -4.08
N GLY A 37 2.24 4.57 -3.87
CA GLY A 37 1.42 4.02 -4.94
C GLY A 37 0.20 3.26 -4.43
N LEU A 38 -0.60 2.76 -5.37
CA LEU A 38 -1.80 1.96 -5.12
C LEU A 38 -1.44 0.52 -4.77
N ILE A 39 -2.18 -0.06 -3.84
CA ILE A 39 -1.98 -1.40 -3.31
C ILE A 39 -3.32 -2.13 -3.37
N PRO A 40 -3.41 -3.32 -3.98
CA PRO A 40 -4.63 -4.12 -3.92
C PRO A 40 -4.89 -4.57 -2.47
N GLU A 41 -6.06 -4.24 -1.91
CA GLU A 41 -6.39 -4.54 -0.51
C GLU A 41 -6.30 -6.04 -0.21
N ASN A 42 -6.64 -6.89 -1.19
CA ASN A 42 -6.65 -8.35 -1.05
C ASN A 42 -5.27 -9.02 -1.08
N TYR A 43 -4.17 -8.27 -1.28
CA TYR A 43 -2.80 -8.78 -1.31
C TYR A 43 -2.01 -8.48 -0.03
N VAL A 44 -2.62 -7.76 0.92
CA VAL A 44 -1.96 -7.32 2.16
C VAL A 44 -2.80 -7.68 3.39
N GLU A 45 -2.12 -7.74 4.53
CA GLU A 45 -2.78 -7.88 5.83
C GLU A 45 -2.25 -6.84 6.82
N HIS A 46 -3.09 -6.44 7.77
CA HIS A 46 -2.66 -5.55 8.83
C HIS A 46 -1.81 -6.33 9.84
N LEU A 47 -0.58 -5.85 10.07
CA LEU A 47 0.25 -6.38 11.15
C LEU A 47 -0.42 -6.07 12.49
N LYS A 48 -0.78 -7.12 13.21
CA LYS A 48 -1.24 -6.99 14.60
C LYS A 48 -0.04 -6.74 15.50
N PRO A 49 -0.15 -5.88 16.52
CA PRO A 49 0.90 -5.79 17.53
C PRO A 49 1.08 -7.16 18.19
N TYR A 50 2.33 -7.55 18.44
CA TYR A 50 2.64 -8.71 19.26
C TYR A 50 2.24 -8.40 20.71
N ASN A 51 1.45 -9.30 21.31
CA ASN A 51 1.00 -9.24 22.70
C ASN A 51 2.14 -9.48 23.70
#